data_AF-A0A5P2B9I3-F1
#
_entry.id   AF-A0A5P2B9I3-F1
#
_cell.length_a   1.000
_cell.length_b   1.000
_cell.length_c   1.000
_cell.angle_alpha   90.00
_cell.angle_beta   90.00
_cell.angle_gamma   90.00
#
_symmetry.space_group_name_H-M   'P 1'
#
loop_
_entity.id
_entity.type
_entity.pdbx_description
1 polymer ?
#
loop_
_entity_poly.entity_id
_entity_poly.type
_entity_poly.pdbx_seq_one_letter_code
_entity_poly.pdbx_strand_id
1 'polypeptide(L)'
;MGKLNRLLPEYTGLIERARANNRQGLPLGGAYLRYANDKMQTQMLPAAEKLYKAENERLGDDYGNAKPYPWFAIALGVLALAALGWAQHRNYRRTNRVFNHGLLAATAAATVVLLWLVVGHTFARSGLDDSYDNGVRSLNVLNDARISSLKARGNENLTLVSRGAETTEVGGRSEDKFDVAYRAQMKQLGGADSGLLGRAADLADDSEGGNPVAEAAKNVGVWKDRHQVARSSDDSGDYQGALDKVIGSKDDEPTGECFDNVDAALDRALAHEQREFQQAAKDGRGAMSGLAVGAAVLAVLAAAGAVLGIGRRLSEYR
;
A
#
# COMPACT_ATOMS: atom_id res chain seq x y z
N MET A 1 -14.80 -8.96 3.95
CA MET A 1 -14.86 -9.12 5.41
C MET A 1 -15.52 -10.43 5.89
N GLY A 2 -16.80 -10.71 5.58
CA GLY A 2 -17.52 -11.86 6.17
C GLY A 2 -16.95 -13.28 5.89
N LYS A 3 -16.28 -13.49 4.75
CA LYS A 3 -15.69 -14.80 4.41
C LYS A 3 -14.43 -15.14 5.22
N LEU A 4 -13.54 -14.15 5.46
CA LEU A 4 -12.31 -14.36 6.22
C LEU A 4 -12.58 -14.65 7.70
N ASN A 5 -13.51 -13.91 8.31
CA ASN A 5 -13.92 -14.10 9.71
C ASN A 5 -14.49 -15.51 9.98
N ARG A 6 -15.04 -16.16 8.95
CA ARG A 6 -15.52 -17.55 9.05
C ARG A 6 -14.41 -18.58 8.83
N LEU A 7 -13.49 -18.32 7.90
CA LEU A 7 -12.43 -19.26 7.54
C LEU A 7 -11.32 -19.35 8.59
N LEU A 8 -11.02 -18.26 9.30
CA LEU A 8 -9.98 -18.19 10.34
C LEU A 8 -10.22 -19.20 11.48
N PRO A 9 -11.38 -19.22 12.15
CA PRO A 9 -11.67 -20.21 13.18
C PRO A 9 -11.67 -21.65 12.66
N GLU A 10 -12.14 -21.88 11.43
CA GLU A 10 -12.13 -23.20 10.80
C GLU A 10 -10.69 -23.69 10.55
N TYR A 11 -9.81 -22.82 10.04
CA TYR A 11 -8.40 -23.11 9.84
C TYR A 11 -7.70 -23.43 11.17
N THR A 12 -7.86 -22.58 12.19
CA THR A 12 -7.31 -22.81 13.53
C THR A 12 -7.80 -24.14 14.11
N GLY A 13 -9.09 -24.46 13.94
CA GLY A 13 -9.65 -25.74 14.37
C GLY A 13 -9.01 -26.95 13.69
N LEU A 14 -8.64 -26.85 12.41
CA LEU A 14 -7.93 -27.91 11.70
C LEU A 14 -6.49 -28.08 12.19
N ILE A 15 -5.78 -26.98 12.45
CA ILE A 15 -4.42 -27.02 13.01
C ILE A 15 -4.42 -27.63 14.40
N GLU A 16 -5.37 -27.27 15.27
CA GLU A 16 -5.47 -27.86 16.60
C GLU A 16 -5.82 -29.35 16.57
N ARG A 17 -6.72 -29.77 15.67
CA ARG A 17 -7.00 -31.20 15.45
C ARG A 17 -5.77 -31.95 14.94
N ALA A 18 -5.03 -31.37 14.00
CA ALA A 18 -3.77 -31.94 13.54
C ALA A 18 -2.78 -32.13 14.69
N ARG A 19 -2.57 -31.09 15.51
CA ARG A 19 -1.67 -31.11 16.66
C ARG A 19 -2.09 -32.14 17.72
N ALA A 20 -3.38 -32.24 18.00
CA ALA A 20 -3.92 -33.24 18.94
C ALA A 20 -3.72 -34.67 18.44
N ASN A 21 -3.99 -34.95 17.16
CA ASN A 21 -3.79 -36.27 16.57
C ASN A 21 -2.30 -36.64 16.48
N ASN A 22 -1.42 -35.67 16.15
CA ASN A 22 0.02 -35.88 16.09
C ASN A 22 0.60 -36.24 17.47
N ARG A 23 0.10 -35.59 18.55
CA ARG A 23 0.45 -35.95 19.93
C ARG A 23 0.03 -37.38 20.33
N GLN A 24 -0.99 -37.94 19.68
CA GLN A 24 -1.48 -39.29 19.93
C GLN A 24 -0.89 -40.34 18.97
N GLY A 25 0.02 -39.94 18.07
CA GLY A 25 0.61 -40.84 17.07
C GLY A 25 -0.37 -41.32 15.99
N LEU A 26 -1.52 -40.65 15.85
CA LEU A 26 -2.55 -41.05 14.88
C LEU A 26 -2.21 -40.52 13.48
N PRO A 27 -2.33 -41.35 12.41
CA PRO A 27 -2.00 -40.96 11.04
C PRO A 27 -2.91 -39.87 10.46
N LEU A 28 -4.00 -39.52 11.15
CA LEU A 28 -4.92 -38.45 10.76
C LEU A 28 -4.32 -37.03 10.90
N GLY A 29 -3.24 -36.86 11.69
CA GLY A 29 -2.59 -35.55 11.88
C GLY A 29 -2.16 -34.91 10.56
N GLY A 30 -1.50 -35.68 9.68
CA GLY A 30 -1.06 -35.19 8.37
C GLY A 30 -2.21 -34.87 7.41
N ALA A 31 -3.33 -35.60 7.49
CA ALA A 31 -4.52 -35.31 6.69
C ALA A 31 -5.17 -33.97 7.07
N TYR A 32 -5.25 -33.66 8.38
CA TYR A 32 -5.74 -32.37 8.84
C TYR A 32 -4.83 -31.21 8.44
N LEU A 33 -3.50 -31.38 8.46
CA LEU A 33 -2.55 -30.35 7.98
C LEU A 33 -2.71 -30.07 6.49
N ARG A 34 -2.83 -31.12 5.66
CA ARG A 34 -3.09 -30.97 4.23
C ARG A 34 -4.39 -30.23 3.96
N TYR A 35 -5.47 -30.57 4.67
CA TYR A 35 -6.76 -29.91 4.52
C TYR A 35 -6.75 -28.45 5.02
N ALA A 36 -6.02 -28.17 6.12
CA ALA A 36 -5.82 -26.80 6.59
C ALA A 36 -5.06 -25.95 5.57
N ASN A 37 -3.98 -26.49 5.00
CA ASN A 37 -3.21 -25.82 3.96
C ASN A 37 -4.04 -25.61 2.69
N ASP A 38 -4.79 -26.61 2.23
CA ASP A 38 -5.68 -26.46 1.07
C ASP A 38 -6.68 -25.32 1.30
N LYS A 39 -7.32 -25.26 2.46
CA LYS A 39 -8.22 -24.16 2.83
C LYS A 39 -7.52 -22.80 2.83
N MET A 40 -6.30 -22.72 3.38
CA MET A 40 -5.50 -21.50 3.37
C MET A 40 -5.22 -21.04 1.93
N GLN A 41 -4.72 -21.94 1.08
CA GLN A 41 -4.28 -21.62 -0.27
C GLN A 41 -5.42 -21.36 -1.26
N THR A 42 -6.53 -22.10 -1.16
CA THR A 42 -7.64 -22.03 -2.13
C THR A 42 -8.76 -21.10 -1.70
N GLN A 43 -8.90 -20.81 -0.39
CA GLN A 43 -10.01 -20.00 0.12
C GLN A 43 -9.56 -18.74 0.86
N MET A 44 -8.64 -18.85 1.82
CA MET A 44 -8.27 -17.71 2.68
C MET A 44 -7.42 -16.69 1.94
N LEU A 45 -6.30 -17.10 1.34
CA LEU A 45 -5.40 -16.19 0.62
C LEU A 45 -6.13 -15.50 -0.55
N PRO A 46 -6.91 -16.19 -1.40
CA PRO A 46 -7.66 -15.51 -2.47
C PRO A 46 -8.78 -14.60 -1.94
N ALA A 47 -9.38 -14.91 -0.79
CA ALA A 47 -10.39 -14.02 -0.20
C ALA A 47 -9.77 -12.76 0.42
N ALA A 48 -8.57 -12.87 1.00
CA ALA A 48 -7.78 -11.74 1.48
C ALA A 48 -7.33 -10.85 0.31
N GLU A 49 -6.80 -11.46 -0.75
CA GLU A 49 -6.40 -10.79 -1.99
C GLU A 49 -7.57 -10.04 -2.64
N LYS A 50 -8.75 -10.67 -2.74
CA LYS A 50 -9.95 -10.00 -3.28
C LYS A 50 -10.42 -8.83 -2.43
N LEU A 51 -10.40 -8.97 -1.10
CA LEU A 51 -10.78 -7.88 -0.20
C LEU A 51 -9.82 -6.70 -0.37
N TYR A 52 -8.54 -6.99 -0.46
CA TYR A 52 -7.50 -5.98 -0.64
C TYR A 52 -7.60 -5.29 -2.02
N LYS A 53 -7.79 -6.05 -3.11
CA LYS A 53 -8.02 -5.49 -4.46
C LYS A 53 -9.27 -4.61 -4.52
N ALA A 54 -10.37 -5.05 -3.91
CA ALA A 54 -11.61 -4.26 -3.89
C ALA A 54 -11.44 -2.94 -3.11
N GLU A 55 -10.68 -2.94 -2.02
CA GLU A 55 -10.37 -1.71 -1.28
C GLU A 55 -9.49 -0.77 -2.12
N ASN A 56 -8.50 -1.31 -2.84
CA ASN A 56 -7.66 -0.54 -3.76
C ASN A 56 -8.40 0.01 -4.98
N GLU A 57 -9.31 -0.76 -5.59
CA GLU A 57 -10.15 -0.27 -6.70
C GLU A 57 -11.04 0.88 -6.24
N ARG A 58 -11.66 0.75 -5.07
CA ARG A 58 -12.49 1.80 -4.48
C ARG A 58 -11.68 3.07 -4.19
N LEU A 59 -10.46 2.90 -3.69
CA LEU A 59 -9.51 4.01 -3.54
C LEU A 59 -9.18 4.63 -4.91
N GLY A 60 -8.90 3.82 -5.94
CA GLY A 60 -8.65 4.31 -7.30
C GLY A 60 -9.80 5.14 -7.88
N ASP A 61 -11.04 4.72 -7.67
CA ASP A 61 -12.24 5.45 -8.10
C ASP A 61 -12.44 6.77 -7.34
N ASP A 62 -12.19 6.77 -6.02
CA ASP A 62 -12.23 7.99 -5.20
C ASP A 62 -11.13 8.99 -5.63
N TYR A 63 -9.95 8.50 -6.00
CA TYR A 63 -8.87 9.30 -6.58
C TYR A 63 -9.22 9.86 -7.96
N GLY A 64 -9.86 9.05 -8.82
CA GLY A 64 -10.32 9.47 -10.15
C GLY A 64 -11.38 10.58 -10.08
N ASN A 65 -12.26 10.53 -9.09
CA ASN A 65 -13.29 11.56 -8.86
C ASN A 65 -12.73 12.82 -8.16
N ALA A 66 -11.63 12.71 -7.41
CA ALA A 66 -10.94 13.85 -6.80
C ALA A 66 -10.02 14.62 -7.77
N LYS A 67 -9.80 14.10 -8.99
CA LYS A 67 -8.90 14.68 -10.00
C LYS A 67 -9.34 15.95 -10.75
N PRO A 68 -10.62 16.40 -10.83
CA PRO A 68 -10.90 17.58 -11.63
C PRO A 68 -10.27 18.81 -10.98
N TYR A 69 -9.27 19.36 -11.67
CA TYR A 69 -8.64 20.62 -11.32
C TYR A 69 -9.72 21.70 -11.24
N PRO A 70 -9.69 22.62 -10.26
CA PRO A 70 -10.80 23.52 -9.95
C PRO A 70 -10.86 24.69 -10.94
N TRP A 71 -10.88 24.40 -12.24
CA TRP A 71 -10.85 25.37 -13.34
C TRP A 71 -11.96 26.40 -13.24
N PHE A 72 -13.17 25.97 -12.84
CA PHE A 72 -14.28 26.90 -12.60
C PHE A 72 -13.99 27.88 -11.46
N ALA A 73 -13.42 27.41 -10.35
CA ALA A 73 -13.07 28.27 -9.22
C ALA A 73 -11.92 29.22 -9.55
N ILE A 74 -10.90 28.74 -10.29
CA ILE A 74 -9.79 29.56 -10.78
C ILE A 74 -10.31 30.64 -11.74
N ALA A 75 -11.14 30.27 -12.72
CA ALA A 75 -11.74 31.20 -13.67
C ALA A 75 -12.57 32.27 -12.95
N LEU A 76 -13.39 31.88 -11.97
CA LEU A 76 -14.18 32.81 -11.16
C LEU A 76 -13.28 33.78 -10.36
N GLY A 77 -12.19 33.28 -9.76
CA GLY A 77 -11.24 34.12 -9.03
C GLY A 77 -10.49 35.11 -9.93
N VAL A 78 -10.09 34.68 -11.13
CA VAL A 78 -9.50 35.56 -12.15
C VAL A 78 -10.48 36.64 -12.60
N LEU A 79 -11.74 36.27 -12.84
CA LEU A 79 -12.80 37.23 -13.18
C LEU A 79 -13.04 38.24 -12.05
N ALA A 80 -13.02 37.81 -10.79
CA ALA A 80 -13.15 38.70 -9.64
C ALA A 80 -11.99 39.72 -9.55
N LEU A 81 -10.75 39.27 -9.76
CA LEU A 81 -9.58 40.16 -9.84
C LEU A 81 -9.68 41.14 -11.01
N ALA A 82 -10.15 40.69 -12.18
CA ALA A 82 -10.38 41.56 -13.33
C ALA A 82 -11.44 42.63 -13.06
N ALA A 83 -12.54 42.27 -12.37
CA ALA A 83 -13.59 43.22 -11.98
C ALA A 83 -13.06 44.27 -10.98
N LEU A 84 -12.25 43.86 -10.00
CA LEU A 84 -11.60 44.77 -9.06
C LEU A 84 -10.62 45.73 -9.76
N GLY A 85 -9.78 45.20 -10.67
CA GLY A 85 -8.87 45.99 -11.48
C GLY A 85 -9.59 47.00 -12.38
N TRP A 86 -10.71 46.59 -13.00
CA TRP A 86 -11.56 47.49 -13.78
C TRP A 86 -12.18 48.60 -12.93
N ALA A 87 -12.66 48.27 -11.73
CA ALA A 87 -13.20 49.25 -10.79
C ALA A 87 -12.14 50.26 -10.31
N GLN A 88 -10.90 49.80 -10.06
CA GLN A 88 -9.73 50.64 -9.79
C GLN A 88 -9.44 51.59 -10.97
N HIS A 89 -9.36 51.05 -12.19
CA HIS A 89 -9.05 51.81 -13.41
C HIS A 89 -10.12 52.87 -13.73
N ARG A 90 -11.40 52.50 -13.58
CA ARG A 90 -12.53 53.42 -13.77
C ARG A 90 -12.48 54.58 -12.76
N ASN A 91 -12.18 54.29 -11.49
CA ASN A 91 -12.02 55.31 -10.46
C ASN A 91 -10.83 56.22 -10.76
N TYR A 92 -9.69 55.65 -11.14
CA TYR A 92 -8.51 56.41 -11.53
C TYR A 92 -8.81 57.38 -12.69
N ARG A 93 -9.42 56.89 -13.78
CA ARG A 93 -9.76 57.73 -14.94
C ARG A 93 -10.80 58.82 -14.65
N ARG A 94 -11.75 58.57 -13.74
CA ARG A 94 -12.80 59.55 -13.41
C ARG A 94 -12.40 60.55 -12.33
N THR A 95 -11.47 60.20 -11.43
CA THR A 95 -11.12 61.04 -10.27
C THR A 95 -9.65 61.45 -10.18
N ASN A 96 -8.77 61.02 -11.10
CA ASN A 96 -7.34 61.33 -11.13
C ASN A 96 -6.58 61.08 -9.80
N ARG A 97 -7.14 60.28 -8.88
CA ARG A 97 -6.53 59.93 -7.59
C ARG A 97 -6.10 58.47 -7.59
N VAL A 98 -4.91 58.25 -7.04
CA VAL A 98 -4.08 57.10 -7.42
C VAL A 98 -4.52 55.77 -6.79
N PHE A 99 -5.00 55.71 -5.53
CA PHE A 99 -5.41 54.42 -4.91
C PHE A 99 -6.45 54.52 -3.79
N ASN A 100 -7.44 53.61 -3.77
CA ASN A 100 -8.36 53.39 -2.66
C ASN A 100 -7.85 52.20 -1.82
N HIS A 101 -7.44 52.45 -0.57
CA HIS A 101 -6.87 51.43 0.32
C HIS A 101 -7.81 50.23 0.53
N GLY A 102 -9.15 50.44 0.52
CA GLY A 102 -10.12 49.36 0.65
C GLY A 102 -10.16 48.42 -0.57
N LEU A 103 -10.00 48.97 -1.78
CA LEU A 103 -9.94 48.14 -2.99
C LEU A 103 -8.61 47.40 -3.11
N LEU A 104 -7.50 48.03 -2.70
CA LEU A 104 -6.18 47.37 -2.64
C LEU A 104 -6.19 46.20 -1.66
N ALA A 105 -6.78 46.38 -0.47
CA ALA A 105 -6.93 45.30 0.51
C ALA A 105 -7.78 44.14 -0.05
N ALA A 106 -8.87 44.44 -0.76
CA ALA A 106 -9.70 43.42 -1.40
C ALA A 106 -8.96 42.66 -2.52
N THR A 107 -8.20 43.37 -3.37
CA THR A 107 -7.38 42.74 -4.41
C THR A 107 -6.28 41.86 -3.82
N ALA A 108 -5.60 42.32 -2.75
CA ALA A 108 -4.59 41.53 -2.06
C ALA A 108 -5.19 40.26 -1.44
N ALA A 109 -6.32 40.38 -0.73
CA ALA A 109 -7.04 39.25 -0.16
C ALA A 109 -7.46 38.23 -1.23
N ALA A 110 -8.07 38.70 -2.33
CA ALA A 110 -8.48 37.82 -3.43
C ALA A 110 -7.29 37.11 -4.10
N THR A 111 -6.15 37.79 -4.23
CA THR A 111 -4.91 37.20 -4.78
C THR A 111 -4.37 36.12 -3.85
N VAL A 112 -4.36 36.34 -2.54
CA VAL A 112 -3.93 35.35 -1.55
C VAL A 112 -4.85 34.11 -1.59
N VAL A 113 -6.17 34.28 -1.67
CA VAL A 113 -7.10 33.14 -1.82
C VAL A 113 -6.82 32.35 -3.10
N LEU A 114 -6.64 33.05 -4.23
CA LEU A 114 -6.39 32.40 -5.51
C LEU A 114 -5.06 31.63 -5.50
N LEU A 115 -4.00 32.23 -4.95
CA LEU A 115 -2.71 31.56 -4.78
C LEU A 115 -2.82 30.36 -3.85
N TRP A 116 -3.50 30.49 -2.71
CA TRP A 116 -3.73 29.38 -1.78
C TRP A 116 -4.48 28.24 -2.48
N LEU A 117 -5.51 28.54 -3.27
CA LEU A 117 -6.29 27.56 -4.02
C LEU A 117 -5.42 26.84 -5.06
N VAL A 118 -4.65 27.56 -5.85
CA VAL A 118 -3.78 26.97 -6.88
C VAL A 118 -2.68 26.11 -6.24
N VAL A 119 -1.99 26.66 -5.22
CA VAL A 119 -0.89 25.98 -4.53
C VAL A 119 -1.40 24.75 -3.78
N GLY A 120 -2.48 24.89 -3.00
CA GLY A 120 -3.08 23.77 -2.27
C GLY A 120 -3.52 22.64 -3.19
N HIS A 121 -4.17 22.96 -4.32
CA HIS A 121 -4.60 21.94 -5.28
C HIS A 121 -3.43 21.28 -6.02
N THR A 122 -2.33 22.01 -6.24
CA THR A 122 -1.09 21.47 -6.84
C THR A 122 -0.38 20.52 -5.88
N PHE A 123 -0.24 20.89 -4.60
CA PHE A 123 0.33 20.02 -3.56
C PHE A 123 -0.54 18.78 -3.30
N ALA A 124 -1.86 18.94 -3.22
CA ALA A 124 -2.76 17.80 -3.09
C ALA A 124 -2.61 16.85 -4.29
N ARG A 125 -2.56 17.38 -5.51
CA ARG A 125 -2.43 16.56 -6.73
C ARG A 125 -1.08 15.83 -6.82
N SER A 126 0.03 16.52 -6.57
CA SER A 126 1.35 15.89 -6.58
C SER A 126 1.46 14.79 -5.52
N GLY A 127 0.99 15.04 -4.30
CA GLY A 127 0.92 14.01 -3.26
C GLY A 127 -0.02 12.85 -3.62
N LEU A 128 -1.12 13.10 -4.35
CA LEU A 128 -2.06 12.07 -4.80
C LEU A 128 -1.49 11.20 -5.93
N ASP A 129 -0.84 11.78 -6.94
CA ASP A 129 -0.26 11.02 -8.05
C ASP A 129 0.94 10.17 -7.57
N ASP A 130 1.81 10.72 -6.71
CA ASP A 130 2.97 10.01 -6.13
C ASP A 130 2.52 8.88 -5.17
N SER A 131 1.54 9.15 -4.30
CA SER A 131 1.00 8.16 -3.36
C SER A 131 0.26 7.01 -4.04
N TYR A 132 -0.35 7.23 -5.21
CA TYR A 132 -1.06 6.19 -5.94
C TYR A 132 -0.10 5.33 -6.76
N ASP A 133 0.82 5.95 -7.50
CA ASP A 133 1.72 5.19 -8.38
C ASP A 133 2.80 4.42 -7.61
N ASN A 134 3.30 4.94 -6.48
CA ASN A 134 4.33 4.26 -5.70
C ASN A 134 3.74 3.49 -4.51
N GLY A 135 2.98 4.14 -3.63
CA GLY A 135 2.51 3.52 -2.38
C GLY A 135 1.53 2.37 -2.59
N VAL A 136 0.48 2.55 -3.41
CA VAL A 136 -0.51 1.47 -3.64
C VAL A 136 0.12 0.31 -4.40
N ARG A 137 0.94 0.57 -5.42
CA ARG A 137 1.61 -0.48 -6.19
C ARG A 137 2.63 -1.25 -5.35
N SER A 138 3.46 -0.55 -4.57
CA SER A 138 4.43 -1.15 -3.65
C SER A 138 3.73 -2.07 -2.65
N LEU A 139 2.65 -1.60 -2.00
CA LEU A 139 1.85 -2.41 -1.08
C LEU A 139 1.25 -3.66 -1.76
N ASN A 140 0.79 -3.57 -3.01
CA ASN A 140 0.28 -4.75 -3.73
C ASN A 140 1.38 -5.79 -3.94
N VAL A 141 2.54 -5.36 -4.45
CA VAL A 141 3.65 -6.27 -4.76
C VAL A 141 4.21 -6.91 -3.49
N LEU A 142 4.34 -6.15 -2.39
CA LEU A 142 4.78 -6.66 -1.09
C LEU A 142 3.79 -7.67 -0.49
N ASN A 143 2.48 -7.42 -0.59
CA ASN A 143 1.48 -8.37 -0.15
C ASN A 143 1.51 -9.66 -0.98
N ASP A 144 1.65 -9.55 -2.31
CA ASP A 144 1.82 -10.71 -3.18
C ASP A 144 3.09 -11.50 -2.83
N ALA A 145 4.19 -10.81 -2.51
CA ALA A 145 5.44 -11.42 -2.05
C ALA A 145 5.22 -12.21 -0.76
N ARG A 146 4.52 -11.61 0.23
CA ARG A 146 4.20 -12.29 1.49
C ARG A 146 3.31 -13.51 1.28
N ILE A 147 2.28 -13.40 0.44
CA ILE A 147 1.40 -14.52 0.08
C ILE A 147 2.21 -15.64 -0.57
N SER A 148 3.13 -15.32 -1.48
CA SER A 148 3.97 -16.31 -2.16
C SER A 148 4.93 -17.00 -1.17
N SER A 149 5.55 -16.24 -0.26
CA SER A 149 6.37 -16.77 0.83
C SER A 149 5.60 -17.73 1.74
N LEU A 150 4.38 -17.34 2.16
CA LEU A 150 3.50 -18.19 2.98
C LEU A 150 3.12 -19.49 2.27
N LYS A 151 2.80 -19.43 0.97
CA LYS A 151 2.52 -20.61 0.15
C LYS A 151 3.75 -21.50 0.01
N ALA A 152 4.93 -20.91 -0.20
CA ALA A 152 6.19 -21.65 -0.25
C ALA A 152 6.42 -22.39 1.08
N ARG A 153 6.31 -21.72 2.23
CA ARG A 153 6.47 -22.35 3.54
C ARG A 153 5.47 -23.47 3.78
N GLY A 154 4.20 -23.28 3.39
CA GLY A 154 3.17 -24.32 3.48
C GLY A 154 3.53 -25.55 2.65
N ASN A 155 3.94 -25.35 1.40
CA ASN A 155 4.32 -26.43 0.49
C ASN A 155 5.58 -27.17 0.96
N GLU A 156 6.61 -26.46 1.41
CA GLU A 156 7.83 -27.05 1.96
C GLU A 156 7.51 -28.01 3.12
N ASN A 157 6.71 -27.57 4.09
CA ASN A 157 6.31 -28.44 5.20
C ASN A 157 5.49 -29.64 4.73
N LEU A 158 4.67 -29.47 3.69
CA LEU A 158 3.87 -30.55 3.13
C LEU A 158 4.69 -31.61 2.40
N THR A 159 5.89 -31.29 1.91
CA THR A 159 6.81 -32.34 1.39
C THR A 159 7.12 -33.37 2.48
N LEU A 160 7.42 -32.92 3.70
CA LEU A 160 7.74 -33.79 4.85
C LEU A 160 6.51 -34.46 5.48
N VAL A 161 5.32 -33.86 5.34
CA VAL A 161 4.06 -34.44 5.81
C VAL A 161 3.54 -35.50 4.85
N SER A 162 3.61 -35.23 3.54
CA SER A 162 3.14 -36.14 2.50
C SER A 162 4.17 -37.23 2.19
N ARG A 163 5.45 -36.99 2.43
CA ARG A 163 6.56 -37.94 2.23
C ARG A 163 6.52 -38.58 0.83
N GLY A 164 6.34 -37.77 -0.21
CA GLY A 164 6.25 -38.24 -1.60
C GLY A 164 4.95 -38.97 -1.98
N ALA A 165 3.96 -39.08 -1.09
CA ALA A 165 2.70 -39.78 -1.40
C ALA A 165 1.80 -39.05 -2.42
N GLU A 166 2.00 -37.74 -2.63
CA GLU A 166 1.31 -36.97 -3.66
C GLU A 166 2.32 -36.50 -4.70
N THR A 167 2.24 -37.06 -5.91
CA THR A 167 3.11 -36.67 -7.02
C THR A 167 2.35 -35.96 -8.12
N THR A 168 3.09 -35.27 -8.98
CA THR A 168 2.60 -34.64 -10.21
C THR A 168 3.60 -34.88 -11.33
N GLU A 169 3.11 -34.92 -12.57
CA GLU A 169 3.96 -35.15 -13.74
C GLU A 169 4.57 -33.83 -14.23
N VAL A 170 5.91 -33.75 -14.23
CA VAL A 170 6.68 -32.61 -14.73
C VAL A 170 7.69 -33.13 -15.75
N GLY A 171 7.57 -32.69 -17.00
CA GLY A 171 8.50 -33.11 -18.06
C GLY A 171 8.57 -34.63 -18.29
N GLY A 172 7.46 -35.35 -18.03
CA GLY A 172 7.38 -36.81 -18.17
C GLY A 172 8.02 -37.59 -17.02
N ARG A 173 8.27 -36.94 -15.87
CA ARG A 173 8.72 -37.57 -14.64
C ARG A 173 7.73 -37.27 -13.51
N SER A 174 7.50 -38.26 -12.67
CA SER A 174 6.74 -38.10 -11.44
C SER A 174 7.61 -37.41 -10.39
N GLU A 175 7.19 -36.22 -9.94
CA GLU A 175 7.87 -35.43 -8.91
C GLU A 175 6.92 -35.15 -7.74
N ASP A 176 7.47 -34.88 -6.53
CA ASP A 176 6.65 -34.49 -5.38
C ASP A 176 5.85 -33.22 -5.69
N LYS A 177 4.53 -33.31 -5.55
CA LYS A 177 3.59 -32.23 -5.90
C LYS A 177 3.86 -30.96 -5.10
N PHE A 178 4.22 -31.08 -3.83
CA PHE A 178 4.45 -29.95 -2.95
C PHE A 178 5.82 -29.32 -3.21
N ASP A 179 6.84 -30.10 -3.54
CA ASP A 179 8.14 -29.55 -3.97
C ASP A 179 8.01 -28.74 -5.27
N VAL A 180 7.27 -29.26 -6.26
CA VAL A 180 6.96 -28.53 -7.49
C VAL A 180 6.25 -27.20 -7.18
N ALA A 181 5.26 -27.23 -6.29
CA ALA A 181 4.53 -26.04 -5.89
C ALA A 181 5.41 -25.05 -5.09
N TYR A 182 6.30 -25.53 -4.22
CA TYR A 182 7.30 -24.72 -3.52
C TYR A 182 8.19 -23.98 -4.52
N ARG A 183 8.80 -24.69 -5.46
CA ARG A 183 9.70 -24.10 -6.47
C ARG A 183 8.98 -23.06 -7.34
N ALA A 184 7.71 -23.29 -7.68
CA ALA A 184 6.89 -22.31 -8.40
C ALA A 184 6.69 -21.03 -7.58
N GLN A 185 6.38 -21.13 -6.28
CA GLN A 185 6.23 -19.96 -5.41
C GLN A 185 7.57 -19.24 -5.20
N MET A 186 8.68 -19.97 -4.96
CA MET A 186 10.00 -19.35 -4.82
C MET A 186 10.45 -18.64 -6.11
N LYS A 187 10.07 -19.15 -7.28
CA LYS A 187 10.29 -18.46 -8.57
C LYS A 187 9.46 -17.20 -8.70
N GLN A 188 8.19 -17.23 -8.27
CA GLN A 188 7.31 -16.07 -8.28
C GLN A 188 7.80 -14.99 -7.30
N LEU A 189 8.22 -15.39 -6.09
CA LEU A 189 8.79 -14.53 -5.08
C LEU A 189 10.07 -13.86 -5.60
N GLY A 190 10.95 -14.63 -6.24
CA GLY A 190 12.14 -14.13 -6.90
C GLY A 190 13.21 -13.61 -5.93
N GLY A 191 14.08 -12.73 -6.42
CA GLY A 191 15.19 -12.16 -5.65
C GLY A 191 15.32 -10.66 -5.92
N ALA A 192 16.46 -10.06 -5.61
CA ALA A 192 16.64 -8.60 -5.70
C ALA A 192 16.40 -8.04 -7.11
N ASP A 193 16.68 -8.83 -8.15
CA ASP A 193 16.56 -8.40 -9.55
C ASP A 193 15.46 -9.16 -10.33
N SER A 194 14.57 -9.90 -9.64
CA SER A 194 13.56 -10.71 -10.32
C SER A 194 12.33 -11.02 -9.46
N GLY A 195 11.23 -11.38 -10.12
CA GLY A 195 10.00 -11.77 -9.44
C GLY A 195 9.35 -10.63 -8.67
N LEU A 196 8.66 -10.97 -7.58
CA LEU A 196 7.98 -9.99 -6.74
C LEU A 196 8.94 -9.11 -5.96
N LEU A 197 10.02 -9.67 -5.42
CA LEU A 197 10.99 -8.89 -4.64
C LEU A 197 11.77 -7.90 -5.50
N GLY A 198 12.10 -8.24 -6.75
CA GLY A 198 12.72 -7.28 -7.65
C GLY A 198 11.79 -6.14 -8.02
N ARG A 199 10.51 -6.44 -8.31
CA ARG A 199 9.50 -5.38 -8.53
C ARG A 199 9.28 -4.51 -7.30
N ALA A 200 9.32 -5.09 -6.10
CA ALA A 200 9.22 -4.31 -4.87
C ALA A 200 10.44 -3.41 -4.66
N ALA A 201 11.64 -3.87 -5.04
CA ALA A 201 12.85 -3.06 -4.99
C ALA A 201 12.81 -1.90 -5.99
N ASP A 202 12.27 -2.12 -7.19
CA ASP A 202 12.08 -1.08 -8.21
C ASP A 202 11.06 -0.01 -7.79
N LEU A 203 10.10 -0.37 -6.93
CA LEU A 203 9.04 0.51 -6.42
C LEU A 203 9.39 1.19 -5.09
N ALA A 204 10.50 0.82 -4.46
CA ALA A 204 10.89 1.41 -3.19
C ALA A 204 11.50 2.80 -3.40
N ASP A 205 10.85 3.83 -2.86
CA ASP A 205 11.23 5.23 -3.06
C ASP A 205 12.42 5.66 -2.18
N ASP A 206 12.67 4.94 -1.08
CA ASP A 206 13.74 5.25 -0.13
C ASP A 206 14.44 3.99 0.43
N SER A 207 15.49 4.21 1.21
CA SER A 207 16.22 3.13 1.86
C SER A 207 15.45 2.46 3.01
N GLU A 208 14.48 3.13 3.62
CA GLU A 208 13.69 2.55 4.71
C GLU A 208 12.71 1.48 4.21
N GLY A 209 12.16 1.65 3.01
CA GLY A 209 11.38 0.65 2.27
C GLY A 209 12.25 -0.35 1.51
N GLY A 210 13.33 0.13 0.87
CA GLY A 210 14.20 -0.71 0.03
C GLY A 210 15.09 -1.69 0.81
N ASN A 211 15.64 -1.28 1.96
CA ASN A 211 16.54 -2.15 2.73
C ASN A 211 15.85 -3.44 3.23
N PRO A 212 14.62 -3.40 3.80
CA PRO A 212 13.90 -4.62 4.15
C PRO A 212 13.58 -5.51 2.94
N VAL A 213 13.29 -4.94 1.75
CA VAL A 213 13.08 -5.75 0.54
C VAL A 213 14.36 -6.48 0.13
N ALA A 214 15.50 -5.80 0.16
CA ALA A 214 16.81 -6.40 -0.11
C ALA A 214 17.15 -7.50 0.92
N GLU A 215 16.82 -7.27 2.18
CA GLU A 215 16.98 -8.27 3.25
C GLU A 215 16.10 -9.51 3.02
N ALA A 216 14.83 -9.31 2.62
CA ALA A 216 13.94 -10.41 2.24
C ALA A 216 14.52 -11.20 1.05
N ALA A 217 15.00 -10.51 0.01
CA ALA A 217 15.61 -11.16 -1.16
C ALA A 217 16.83 -12.00 -0.82
N LYS A 218 17.69 -11.50 0.09
CA LYS A 218 18.84 -12.26 0.59
C LYS A 218 18.39 -13.52 1.34
N ASN A 219 17.43 -13.41 2.25
CA ASN A 219 16.93 -14.55 3.02
C ASN A 219 16.19 -15.57 2.13
N VAL A 220 15.52 -15.13 1.05
CA VAL A 220 14.95 -16.03 0.04
C VAL A 220 16.05 -16.83 -0.67
N GLY A 221 17.19 -16.21 -0.99
CA GLY A 221 18.36 -16.92 -1.53
C GLY A 221 18.84 -18.02 -0.58
N VAL A 222 19.08 -17.67 0.68
CA VAL A 222 19.52 -18.64 1.72
C VAL A 222 18.48 -19.74 1.94
N TRP A 223 17.19 -19.41 1.90
CA TRP A 223 16.11 -20.38 2.02
C TRP A 223 16.18 -21.42 0.90
N LYS A 224 16.37 -20.99 -0.36
CA LYS A 224 16.47 -21.93 -1.49
C LYS A 224 17.65 -22.89 -1.33
N ASP A 225 18.80 -22.38 -0.88
CA ASP A 225 19.99 -23.19 -0.66
C ASP A 225 19.76 -24.22 0.46
N ARG A 226 19.24 -23.79 1.62
CA ARG A 226 18.92 -24.69 2.74
C ARG A 226 17.81 -25.69 2.39
N HIS A 227 16.83 -25.28 1.61
CA HIS A 227 15.78 -26.16 1.12
C HIS A 227 16.35 -27.28 0.22
N GLN A 228 17.29 -26.96 -0.66
CA GLN A 228 17.94 -27.96 -1.50
C GLN A 228 18.72 -29.00 -0.68
N VAL A 229 19.34 -28.58 0.43
CA VAL A 229 19.98 -29.50 1.39
C VAL A 229 18.93 -30.39 2.05
N ALA A 230 17.82 -29.82 2.53
CA ALA A 230 16.72 -30.58 3.12
C ALA A 230 16.12 -31.62 2.13
N ARG A 231 15.92 -31.24 0.86
CA ARG A 231 15.47 -32.15 -0.21
C ARG A 231 16.45 -33.27 -0.46
N SER A 232 17.75 -32.97 -0.49
CA SER A 232 18.78 -33.99 -0.69
C SER A 232 18.78 -35.04 0.42
N SER A 233 18.58 -34.60 1.69
CA SER A 233 18.38 -35.52 2.82
C SER A 233 17.13 -36.39 2.63
N ASP A 234 15.98 -35.77 2.31
CA ASP A 234 14.70 -36.50 2.12
C ASP A 234 14.79 -37.51 0.97
N ASP A 235 15.35 -37.11 -0.18
CA ASP A 235 15.51 -37.94 -1.38
C ASP A 235 16.48 -39.11 -1.15
N SER A 236 17.43 -38.96 -0.21
CA SER A 236 18.35 -40.03 0.20
C SER A 236 17.76 -41.01 1.22
N GLY A 237 16.54 -40.74 1.72
CA GLY A 237 15.87 -41.51 2.76
C GLY A 237 16.18 -41.06 4.20
N ASP A 238 16.99 -40.03 4.38
CA ASP A 238 17.27 -39.42 5.69
C ASP A 238 16.16 -38.43 6.08
N TYR A 239 15.03 -38.99 6.51
CA TYR A 239 13.88 -38.20 6.93
C TYR A 239 14.16 -37.31 8.15
N GLN A 240 14.96 -37.80 9.10
CA GLN A 240 15.26 -37.02 10.31
C GLN A 240 16.16 -35.83 9.97
N GLY A 241 17.20 -36.03 9.14
CA GLY A 241 18.02 -34.93 8.66
C GLY A 241 17.21 -33.91 7.85
N ALA A 242 16.28 -34.36 7.01
CA ALA A 242 15.36 -33.46 6.31
C ALA A 242 14.47 -32.65 7.28
N LEU A 243 13.96 -33.30 8.33
CA LEU A 243 13.15 -32.66 9.37
C LEU A 243 13.95 -31.59 10.13
N ASP A 244 15.17 -31.93 10.54
CA ASP A 244 16.06 -31.01 11.26
C ASP A 244 16.39 -29.78 10.40
N LYS A 245 16.59 -29.97 9.09
CA LYS A 245 16.81 -28.87 8.13
C LYS A 245 15.58 -28.02 7.82
N VAL A 246 14.36 -28.44 8.16
CA VAL A 246 13.14 -27.65 7.87
C VAL A 246 12.53 -27.02 9.13
N ILE A 247 12.54 -27.75 10.25
CA ILE A 247 11.91 -27.36 11.52
C ILE A 247 12.78 -27.58 12.76
N GLY A 248 14.06 -27.93 12.58
CA GLY A 248 14.99 -28.20 13.68
C GLY A 248 15.39 -26.97 14.50
N SER A 249 16.41 -27.16 15.33
CA SER A 249 16.97 -26.10 16.18
C SER A 249 17.85 -25.16 15.35
N LYS A 250 18.27 -24.01 15.92
CA LYS A 250 19.13 -23.05 15.20
C LYS A 250 20.45 -23.65 14.73
N ASP A 251 21.01 -24.60 15.49
CA ASP A 251 22.26 -25.27 15.15
C ASP A 251 22.11 -26.15 13.90
N ASP A 252 20.88 -26.55 13.57
CA ASP A 252 20.55 -27.30 12.37
C ASP A 252 20.41 -26.41 11.13
N GLU A 253 20.46 -25.08 11.30
CA GLU A 253 20.27 -24.11 10.22
C GLU A 253 18.95 -24.32 9.43
N PRO A 254 17.79 -24.29 10.10
CA PRO A 254 16.54 -24.70 9.48
C PRO A 254 16.05 -23.66 8.46
N THR A 255 15.30 -24.11 7.47
CA THR A 255 14.62 -23.22 6.53
C THR A 255 13.55 -22.35 7.19
N GLY A 256 13.02 -22.78 8.34
CA GLY A 256 12.09 -21.99 9.15
C GLY A 256 12.64 -20.64 9.57
N GLU A 257 13.91 -20.57 9.94
CA GLU A 257 14.58 -19.30 10.27
C GLU A 257 14.62 -18.35 9.07
N CYS A 258 14.86 -18.89 7.87
CA CYS A 258 14.88 -18.07 6.65
C CYS A 258 13.50 -17.52 6.33
N PHE A 259 12.46 -18.33 6.46
CA PHE A 259 11.07 -17.88 6.31
C PHE A 259 10.73 -16.77 7.31
N ASP A 260 11.07 -16.95 8.60
CA ASP A 260 10.78 -15.96 9.64
C ASP A 260 11.48 -14.62 9.34
N ASN A 261 12.72 -14.67 8.83
CA ASN A 261 13.45 -13.47 8.42
C ASN A 261 12.81 -12.80 7.18
N VAL A 262 12.34 -13.58 6.20
CA VAL A 262 11.61 -13.05 5.03
C VAL A 262 10.31 -12.38 5.47
N ASP A 263 9.51 -13.03 6.32
CA ASP A 263 8.24 -12.46 6.80
C ASP A 263 8.47 -11.18 7.61
N ALA A 264 9.45 -11.17 8.51
CA ALA A 264 9.80 -9.99 9.31
C ALA A 264 10.33 -8.81 8.46
N ALA A 265 11.07 -9.10 7.39
CA ALA A 265 11.56 -8.09 6.47
C ALA A 265 10.43 -7.52 5.59
N LEU A 266 9.55 -8.38 5.07
CA LEU A 266 8.35 -7.97 4.33
C LEU A 266 7.38 -7.17 5.21
N ASP A 267 7.20 -7.54 6.47
CA ASP A 267 6.39 -6.79 7.42
C ASP A 267 6.94 -5.39 7.71
N ARG A 268 8.26 -5.25 7.80
CA ARG A 268 8.90 -3.93 7.91
C ARG A 268 8.67 -3.07 6.68
N ALA A 269 8.83 -3.62 5.48
CA ALA A 269 8.56 -2.91 4.22
C ALA A 269 7.09 -2.48 4.14
N LEU A 270 6.15 -3.41 4.39
CA LEU A 270 4.71 -3.13 4.40
C LEU A 270 4.34 -2.04 5.41
N ALA A 271 4.91 -2.09 6.61
CA ALA A 271 4.64 -1.10 7.64
C ALA A 271 5.18 0.29 7.26
N HIS A 272 6.29 0.36 6.51
CA HIS A 272 6.85 1.61 6.00
C HIS A 272 5.93 2.24 4.95
N GLU A 273 5.62 1.49 3.89
CA GLU A 273 4.74 1.92 2.81
C GLU A 273 3.36 2.34 3.31
N GLN A 274 2.85 1.63 4.34
CA GLN A 274 1.58 2.00 4.96
C GLN A 274 1.66 3.32 5.74
N ARG A 275 2.80 3.63 6.38
CA ARG A 275 2.99 4.93 7.06
C ARG A 275 3.09 6.06 6.05
N GLU A 276 3.87 5.89 4.98
CA GLU A 276 4.00 6.86 3.90
C GLU A 276 2.64 7.16 3.26
N PHE A 277 1.88 6.12 2.92
CA PHE A 277 0.52 6.28 2.41
C PHE A 277 -0.39 7.05 3.37
N GLN A 278 -0.35 6.74 4.67
CA GLN A 278 -1.15 7.45 5.67
C GLN A 278 -0.72 8.91 5.85
N GLN A 279 0.57 9.19 5.74
CA GLN A 279 1.12 10.53 5.87
C GLN A 279 0.75 11.39 4.65
N ALA A 280 0.94 10.86 3.45
CA ALA A 280 0.50 11.51 2.21
C ALA A 280 -1.01 11.83 2.22
N ALA A 281 -1.83 10.89 2.70
CA ALA A 281 -3.27 11.11 2.85
C ALA A 281 -3.61 12.20 3.89
N LYS A 282 -2.87 12.30 4.99
CA LYS A 282 -3.04 13.35 6.01
C LYS A 282 -2.61 14.71 5.47
N ASP A 283 -1.49 14.78 4.77
CA ASP A 283 -0.94 16.03 4.23
C ASP A 283 -1.81 16.56 3.10
N GLY A 284 -2.32 15.70 2.22
CA GLY A 284 -3.34 16.07 1.23
C GLY A 284 -4.60 16.65 1.86
N ARG A 285 -5.08 16.07 2.97
CA ARG A 285 -6.21 16.63 3.75
C ARG A 285 -5.84 17.94 4.44
N GLY A 286 -4.64 18.06 5.00
CA GLY A 286 -4.13 19.25 5.67
C GLY A 286 -4.02 20.44 4.71
N ALA A 287 -3.51 20.22 3.50
CA ALA A 287 -3.43 21.24 2.44
C ALA A 287 -4.81 21.81 2.05
N MET A 288 -5.87 21.00 2.16
CA MET A 288 -7.25 21.43 1.91
C MET A 288 -7.94 22.03 3.16
N SER A 289 -7.38 21.78 4.35
CA SER A 289 -7.95 22.27 5.61
C SER A 289 -7.83 23.79 5.71
N GLY A 290 -8.92 24.45 6.12
CA GLY A 290 -8.96 25.91 6.23
C GLY A 290 -9.19 26.64 4.91
N LEU A 291 -9.19 25.99 3.74
CA LEU A 291 -9.42 26.66 2.46
C LEU A 291 -10.83 27.23 2.36
N ALA A 292 -11.86 26.48 2.77
CA ALA A 292 -13.25 26.95 2.79
C ALA A 292 -13.46 28.08 3.82
N VAL A 293 -12.91 27.94 5.03
CA VAL A 293 -13.05 28.94 6.11
C VAL A 293 -12.27 30.21 5.79
N GLY A 294 -11.02 30.06 5.33
CA GLY A 294 -10.15 31.16 4.91
C GLY A 294 -10.72 31.89 3.70
N ALA A 295 -11.22 31.17 2.69
CA ALA A 295 -11.90 31.79 1.55
C ALA A 295 -13.17 32.54 1.98
N ALA A 296 -13.98 31.97 2.90
CA ALA A 296 -15.18 32.64 3.41
C ALA A 296 -14.83 33.93 4.19
N VAL A 297 -13.85 33.88 5.09
CA VAL A 297 -13.38 35.04 5.85
C VAL A 297 -12.83 36.12 4.90
N LEU A 298 -11.99 35.73 3.93
CA LEU A 298 -11.40 36.66 2.97
C LEU A 298 -12.46 37.24 2.02
N ALA A 299 -13.48 36.48 1.64
CA ALA A 299 -14.62 36.98 0.87
C ALA A 299 -15.42 38.02 1.65
N VAL A 300 -15.69 37.76 2.94
CA VAL A 300 -16.36 38.72 3.82
C VAL A 300 -15.53 40.00 3.99
N LEU A 301 -14.22 39.88 4.21
CA LEU A 301 -13.31 41.03 4.32
C LEU A 301 -13.23 41.83 3.00
N ALA A 302 -13.18 41.16 1.86
CA ALA A 302 -13.19 41.80 0.54
C ALA A 302 -14.51 42.56 0.30
N ALA A 303 -15.65 41.95 0.64
CA ALA A 303 -16.96 42.59 0.53
C ALA A 303 -17.06 43.82 1.46
N ALA A 304 -16.63 43.70 2.72
CA ALA A 304 -16.62 44.81 3.67
C ALA A 304 -15.69 45.95 3.21
N GLY A 305 -14.49 45.63 2.72
CA GLY A 305 -13.53 46.61 2.19
C GLY A 305 -14.06 47.34 0.94
N ALA A 306 -14.74 46.64 0.05
CA ALA A 306 -15.41 47.24 -1.10
C ALA A 306 -16.54 48.19 -0.68
N VAL A 307 -17.42 47.76 0.24
CA VAL A 307 -18.55 48.57 0.73
C VAL A 307 -18.06 49.81 1.48
N LEU A 308 -17.10 49.67 2.40
CA LEU A 308 -16.53 50.81 3.13
C LEU A 308 -15.79 51.77 2.19
N GLY A 309 -15.05 51.25 1.21
CA GLY A 309 -14.35 52.06 0.21
C GLY A 309 -15.29 52.86 -0.69
N ILE A 310 -16.49 52.36 -0.97
CA ILE A 310 -17.55 53.06 -1.72
C ILE A 310 -18.34 54.01 -0.81
N GLY A 311 -18.71 53.56 0.39
CA GLY A 311 -19.55 54.29 1.35
C GLY A 311 -18.89 55.56 1.90
N ARG A 312 -17.59 55.50 2.20
CA ARG A 312 -16.83 56.69 2.67
C ARG A 312 -16.78 57.81 1.63
N ARG A 313 -16.99 57.50 0.35
CA ARG A 313 -17.09 58.50 -0.73
C ARG A 313 -18.48 59.12 -0.82
N LEU A 314 -19.55 58.38 -0.56
CA LEU A 314 -20.91 58.92 -0.56
C LEU A 314 -21.13 59.92 0.59
N SER A 315 -20.38 59.81 1.69
CA SER A 315 -20.42 60.78 2.79
C SER A 315 -19.64 62.06 2.54
N GLU A 316 -18.68 62.08 1.61
CA GLU A 316 -17.91 63.29 1.27
C GLU A 316 -18.66 64.23 0.29
N TYR A 317 -19.75 63.77 -0.32
CA TYR A 317 -20.59 64.57 -1.24
C TYR A 317 -21.94 64.99 -0.64
N ARG A 318 -22.08 64.91 0.69
CA ARG A 318 -23.17 65.52 1.47
C ARG A 318 -22.61 66.67 2.29
#